data_AF-A0A1I7G4V2-F1
#
_entry.id   AF-A0A1I7G4V2-F1
#
_cell.length_a   1.000
_cell.length_b   1.000
_cell.length_c   1.000
_cell.angle_alpha   90.00
_cell.angle_beta   90.00
_cell.angle_gamma   90.00
#
_symmetry.space_group_name_H-M   'P 1'
#
loop_
_entity.id
_entity.type
_entity.pdbx_description
1 polymer ?
#
loop_
_entity_poly.entity_id
_entity_poly.type
_entity_poly.pdbx_seq_one_letter_code
_entity_poly.pdbx_strand_id
1 'polypeptide(L)'
;MKIGLRTPSIKKSFKARTTGKYKRKLKRLTNPFYGKKGMGWIKNPSRALKNKIYHKTTFSAKSAIKGTSNIIGAILYYFIALPTKWIAIALFYMMKYMLLGMAWICVAVFNGIVFLIEMIINFKREDDPAVAKIVDEKNPLRDNETEDKNGDAEGV
;
A
#
# COMPACT_ATOMS: atom_id res chain seq x y z
N MET A 1 5.44 50.47 -20.83
CA MET A 1 5.22 49.40 -19.82
C MET A 1 6.50 48.59 -19.69
N LYS A 2 6.80 48.01 -18.51
CA LYS A 2 7.93 47.08 -18.36
C LYS A 2 7.44 45.64 -18.51
N ILE A 3 8.15 44.84 -19.31
CA ILE A 3 7.91 43.41 -19.49
C ILE A 3 9.03 42.64 -18.77
N GLY A 4 8.71 41.51 -18.12
CA GLY A 4 9.72 40.64 -17.49
C GLY A 4 9.78 40.70 -15.96
N LEU A 5 10.97 40.44 -15.40
CA LEU A 5 11.15 40.22 -13.96
C LEU A 5 10.88 41.48 -13.12
N ARG A 6 9.99 41.36 -12.13
CA ARG A 6 9.80 42.41 -11.12
C ARG A 6 10.95 42.38 -10.12
N THR A 7 11.65 43.51 -9.99
CA THR A 7 12.72 43.69 -9.01
C THR A 7 12.19 43.50 -7.59
N PRO A 8 12.67 42.50 -6.83
CA PRO A 8 12.32 42.37 -5.42
C PRO A 8 12.97 43.50 -4.62
N SER A 9 12.28 43.98 -3.58
CA SER A 9 12.84 44.96 -2.65
C SER A 9 12.55 44.52 -1.21
N ILE A 10 13.62 44.13 -0.50
CA ILE A 10 13.52 43.52 0.84
C ILE A 10 12.95 44.52 1.84
N LYS A 11 13.47 45.76 1.86
CA LYS A 11 12.98 46.85 2.71
C LYS A 11 11.48 47.12 2.51
N LYS A 12 11.01 47.18 1.26
CA LYS A 12 9.58 47.40 0.95
C LYS A 12 8.73 46.20 1.36
N SER A 13 9.22 44.97 1.15
CA SER A 13 8.55 43.75 1.59
C SER A 13 8.39 43.70 3.11
N PHE A 14 9.43 44.03 3.87
CA PHE A 14 9.37 44.05 5.33
C PHE A 14 8.42 45.14 5.84
N LYS A 15 8.54 46.37 5.34
CA LYS A 15 7.65 47.49 5.70
C LYS A 15 6.18 47.20 5.37
N ALA A 16 5.91 46.49 4.27
CA ALA A 16 4.55 46.09 3.90
C ALA A 16 3.93 45.08 4.89
N ARG A 17 4.75 44.27 5.56
CA ARG A 17 4.31 43.27 6.57
C ARG A 17 4.15 43.87 7.97
N THR A 18 4.97 44.86 8.33
CA THR A 18 4.96 45.48 9.66
C THR A 18 4.11 46.77 9.68
N THR A 19 4.75 47.94 9.63
CA THR A 19 4.12 49.25 9.80
C THR A 19 3.05 49.54 8.73
N GLY A 20 3.28 49.12 7.49
CA GLY A 20 2.32 49.28 6.40
C GLY A 20 1.08 48.41 6.54
N LYS A 21 1.15 47.28 7.25
CA LYS A 21 -0.02 46.44 7.57
C LYS A 21 -0.90 47.15 8.59
N TYR A 22 -0.30 47.65 9.67
CA TYR A 22 -1.01 48.38 10.73
C TYR A 22 -1.72 49.62 10.19
N LYS A 23 -1.02 50.48 9.44
CA LYS A 23 -1.62 51.69 8.81
C LYS A 23 -2.80 51.36 7.88
N ARG A 24 -2.73 50.24 7.14
CA ARG A 24 -3.84 49.80 6.27
C ARG A 24 -5.04 49.29 7.06
N LYS A 25 -4.83 48.68 8.23
CA LYS A 25 -5.90 48.25 9.13
C LYS A 25 -6.67 49.45 9.66
N LEU A 26 -5.98 50.45 10.20
CA LEU A 26 -6.61 51.69 10.67
C LEU A 26 -7.43 52.39 9.59
N LYS A 27 -6.87 52.56 8.38
CA LYS A 27 -7.60 53.18 7.26
C LYS A 27 -8.84 52.41 6.80
N ARG A 28 -8.86 51.09 7.00
CA ARG A 28 -10.03 50.26 6.69
C ARG A 28 -11.13 50.40 7.76
N LEU A 29 -10.75 50.69 9.01
CA LEU A 29 -11.70 50.94 10.09
C LEU A 29 -12.37 52.32 9.94
N THR A 30 -11.60 53.33 9.52
CA THR A 30 -12.15 54.70 9.42
C THR A 30 -12.85 55.00 8.09
N ASN A 31 -12.49 54.32 6.99
CA ASN A 31 -13.11 54.53 5.69
C ASN A 31 -13.73 53.22 5.17
N PRO A 32 -15.08 53.13 5.07
CA PRO A 32 -15.78 51.91 4.64
C PRO A 32 -15.47 51.50 3.19
N PHE A 33 -15.05 52.46 2.35
CA PHE A 33 -14.70 52.24 0.95
C PHE A 33 -13.22 51.87 0.73
N TYR A 34 -12.36 51.94 1.76
CA TYR A 34 -10.93 51.67 1.61
C TYR A 34 -10.60 50.18 1.49
N GLY A 35 -9.95 49.80 0.39
CA GLY A 35 -9.45 48.43 0.18
C GLY A 35 -10.52 47.40 -0.19
N LYS A 36 -11.73 47.84 -0.57
CA LYS A 36 -12.79 46.98 -1.13
C LYS A 36 -12.44 46.57 -2.57
N LYS A 37 -12.86 45.37 -2.96
CA LYS A 37 -12.67 44.85 -4.33
C LYS A 37 -13.45 45.74 -5.32
N GLY A 38 -12.86 46.05 -6.48
CA GLY A 38 -13.50 46.89 -7.50
C GLY A 38 -13.32 48.41 -7.34
N MET A 39 -13.02 48.90 -6.13
CA MET A 39 -12.88 50.34 -5.84
C MET A 39 -11.82 51.05 -6.70
N GLY A 40 -10.80 50.32 -7.16
CA GLY A 40 -9.77 50.86 -8.07
C GLY A 40 -10.30 51.23 -9.46
N TRP A 41 -11.31 50.50 -9.97
CA TRP A 41 -11.94 50.78 -11.27
C TRP A 41 -12.87 51.99 -11.18
N ILE A 42 -13.61 52.10 -10.08
CA ILE A 42 -14.51 53.26 -9.81
C ILE A 42 -13.67 54.53 -9.62
N LYS A 43 -12.61 54.45 -8.82
CA LYS A 43 -11.78 55.63 -8.50
C LYS A 43 -10.90 56.07 -9.66
N ASN A 44 -10.28 55.13 -10.38
CA ASN A 44 -9.30 55.43 -11.44
C ASN A 44 -9.19 54.27 -12.46
N PRO A 45 -10.08 54.21 -13.46
CA PRO A 45 -10.15 53.08 -14.41
C PRO A 45 -8.88 52.93 -15.27
N SER A 46 -8.31 54.04 -15.75
CA SER A 46 -7.07 54.03 -16.55
C SER A 46 -5.89 53.38 -15.81
N ARG A 47 -5.73 53.69 -14.51
CA ARG A 47 -4.68 53.11 -13.67
C ARG A 47 -4.95 51.63 -13.38
N ALA A 48 -6.21 51.26 -13.16
CA ALA A 48 -6.60 49.87 -12.94
C ALA A 48 -6.26 49.00 -14.16
N LEU A 49 -6.56 49.48 -15.37
CA LEU A 49 -6.23 48.79 -16.61
C LEU A 49 -4.71 48.63 -16.79
N LYS A 50 -3.94 49.72 -16.62
CA LYS A 50 -2.47 49.68 -16.73
C LYS A 50 -1.84 48.71 -15.72
N ASN A 51 -2.33 48.68 -14.48
CA ASN A 51 -1.88 47.72 -13.46
C ASN A 51 -2.23 46.27 -13.84
N LYS A 52 -3.42 46.02 -14.41
CA LYS A 52 -3.82 44.68 -14.87
C LYS A 52 -2.87 44.16 -15.96
N ILE A 53 -2.55 45.00 -16.93
CA ILE A 53 -1.61 44.65 -18.00
C ILE A 53 -0.21 44.42 -17.40
N TYR A 54 0.27 45.32 -16.55
CA TYR A 54 1.56 45.16 -15.86
C TYR A 54 1.67 43.83 -15.09
N HIS A 55 0.64 43.43 -14.35
CA HIS A 55 0.65 42.17 -13.61
C HIS A 55 0.56 40.93 -14.51
N LYS A 56 0.00 41.04 -15.71
CA LYS A 56 0.00 39.95 -16.70
C LYS A 56 1.33 39.81 -17.44
N THR A 57 1.99 40.93 -17.72
CA THR A 57 3.25 40.95 -18.50
C THR A 57 4.51 40.88 -17.64
N THR A 58 4.39 40.77 -16.31
CA THR A 58 5.53 40.70 -15.39
C THR A 58 5.41 39.54 -14.42
N PHE A 59 6.52 38.81 -14.25
CA PHE A 59 6.60 37.69 -13.32
C PHE A 59 7.44 38.08 -12.09
N SER A 60 7.14 37.46 -10.96
CA SER A 60 7.93 37.65 -9.73
C SER A 60 8.95 36.52 -9.59
N ALA A 61 10.18 36.85 -9.19
CA ALA A 61 11.20 35.86 -8.84
C ALA A 61 10.69 34.81 -7.83
N LYS A 62 9.84 35.23 -6.88
CA LYS A 62 9.22 34.32 -5.90
C LYS A 62 8.27 33.31 -6.53
N SER A 63 7.60 33.68 -7.62
CA SER A 63 6.68 32.78 -8.33
C SER A 63 7.46 31.71 -9.09
N ALA A 64 8.61 32.07 -9.66
CA ALA A 64 9.49 31.11 -10.32
C ALA A 64 10.07 30.12 -9.29
N ILE A 65 10.61 30.62 -8.18
CA ILE A 65 11.22 29.79 -7.12
C ILE A 65 10.19 28.86 -6.46
N LYS A 66 8.96 29.32 -6.23
CA LYS A 66 7.90 28.48 -5.66
C LYS A 66 7.52 27.32 -6.59
N GLY A 67 7.61 27.51 -7.91
CA GLY A 67 7.41 26.43 -8.87
C GLY A 67 8.48 25.34 -8.72
N THR A 68 9.74 25.75 -8.65
CA THR A 68 10.88 24.83 -8.50
C THR A 68 10.87 24.06 -7.18
N SER A 69 10.54 24.71 -6.05
CA SER A 69 10.48 24.03 -4.74
C SER A 69 9.41 22.94 -4.69
N ASN A 70 8.28 23.13 -5.38
CA ASN A 70 7.21 22.15 -5.42
C ASN A 70 7.61 20.93 -6.27
N ILE A 71 8.37 21.13 -7.35
CA ILE A 71 8.87 20.05 -8.19
C ILE A 71 9.92 19.22 -7.44
N ILE A 72 10.86 19.89 -6.76
CA ILE A 72 11.88 19.19 -5.94
C ILE A 72 11.23 18.40 -4.81
N GLY A 73 10.24 18.98 -4.12
CA GLY A 73 9.48 18.28 -3.07
C GLY A 73 8.70 17.07 -3.61
N ALA A 74 8.12 17.19 -4.80
CA ALA A 74 7.44 16.07 -5.46
C ALA A 74 8.42 14.95 -5.83
N ILE A 75 9.57 15.28 -6.43
CA ILE A 75 10.61 14.31 -6.79
C ILE A 75 11.10 13.59 -5.53
N LEU A 76 11.43 14.33 -4.47
CA LEU A 76 11.89 13.74 -3.20
C LEU A 76 10.82 12.82 -2.58
N TYR A 77 9.54 13.21 -2.65
CA TYR A 77 8.44 12.36 -2.22
C TYR A 77 8.36 11.07 -3.04
N TYR A 78 8.47 11.13 -4.37
CA TYR A 78 8.44 9.93 -5.21
C TYR A 78 9.61 8.97 -4.91
N PHE A 79 10.82 9.48 -4.69
CA PHE A 79 11.99 8.65 -4.38
C PHE A 79 11.93 7.99 -3.00
N ILE A 80 11.24 8.58 -2.02
CA ILE A 80 11.19 8.05 -0.63
C ILE A 80 9.88 7.31 -0.34
N ALA A 81 8.74 7.86 -0.79
CA ALA A 81 7.42 7.36 -0.42
C ALA A 81 6.94 6.18 -1.27
N LEU A 82 7.42 6.02 -2.50
CA LEU A 82 7.11 4.83 -3.31
C LEU A 82 7.77 3.56 -2.77
N PRO A 83 9.10 3.50 -2.53
CA PRO A 83 9.74 2.26 -2.07
C PRO A 83 9.28 1.84 -0.67
N THR A 84 9.00 2.80 0.21
CA THR A 84 8.47 2.50 1.57
C THR A 84 7.12 1.80 1.53
N LYS A 85 6.26 2.13 0.56
CA LYS A 85 4.98 1.41 0.37
C LYS A 85 5.18 -0.02 -0.12
N TRP A 86 6.10 -0.25 -1.06
CA TRP A 86 6.41 -1.60 -1.54
C TRP A 86 7.01 -2.49 -0.44
N ILE A 87 7.88 -1.93 0.40
CA ILE A 87 8.43 -2.63 1.57
C ILE A 87 7.32 -3.01 2.56
N ALA A 88 6.41 -2.10 2.87
CA ALA A 88 5.27 -2.38 3.76
C ALA A 88 4.36 -3.48 3.19
N ILE A 89 4.10 -3.47 1.88
CA ILE A 89 3.33 -4.50 1.19
C ILE A 89 4.05 -5.85 1.26
N ALA A 90 5.36 -5.87 1.00
CA ALA A 90 6.17 -7.10 1.09
C ALA A 90 6.14 -7.69 2.51
N LEU A 91 6.30 -6.85 3.54
CA LEU A 91 6.20 -7.27 4.95
C LEU A 91 4.81 -7.81 5.29
N PHE A 92 3.75 -7.17 4.79
CA PHE A 92 2.38 -7.64 4.99
C PHE A 92 2.16 -9.04 4.39
N TYR A 93 2.62 -9.26 3.15
CA TYR A 93 2.53 -10.57 2.52
C TYR A 93 3.37 -11.62 3.25
N MET A 94 4.57 -11.28 3.69
CA MET A 94 5.45 -12.19 4.44
C MET A 94 4.77 -12.68 5.73
N MET A 95 4.18 -11.77 6.52
CA MET A 95 3.43 -12.12 7.73
C MET A 95 2.17 -12.94 7.42
N LYS A 96 1.46 -12.63 6.34
CA LYS A 96 0.28 -13.39 5.89
C LYS A 96 0.64 -14.85 5.62
N TYR A 97 1.72 -15.09 4.89
CA TYR A 97 2.13 -16.45 4.53
C TYR A 97 2.67 -17.26 5.72
N MET A 98 3.30 -16.61 6.71
CA MET A 98 3.68 -17.29 7.96
C MET A 98 2.46 -17.82 8.73
N LEU A 99 1.38 -17.04 8.79
CA LEU A 99 0.14 -17.45 9.47
C LEU A 99 -0.60 -18.57 8.70
N LEU A 100 -0.70 -18.47 7.37
CA LEU A 100 -1.26 -19.55 6.55
C LEU A 100 -0.42 -20.83 6.66
N GLY A 101 0.91 -20.71 6.69
CA GLY A 101 1.81 -21.85 6.87
C GLY A 101 1.59 -22.56 8.20
N MET A 102 1.42 -21.79 9.30
CA MET A 102 1.10 -22.35 10.61
C MET A 102 -0.23 -23.12 10.59
N ALA A 103 -1.28 -22.56 9.97
CA ALA A 103 -2.57 -23.22 9.85
C ALA A 103 -2.48 -24.52 9.03
N TRP A 104 -1.69 -24.53 7.96
CA TRP A 104 -1.47 -25.74 7.15
C TRP A 104 -0.74 -26.84 7.92
N ILE A 105 0.25 -26.48 8.74
CA ILE A 105 0.93 -27.42 9.64
C ILE A 105 -0.06 -28.02 10.65
N CYS A 106 -0.97 -27.22 11.23
CA CYS A 106 -2.01 -27.75 12.12
C CYS A 106 -2.91 -28.77 11.42
N VAL A 107 -3.32 -28.50 10.18
CA VAL A 107 -4.11 -29.45 9.37
C VAL A 107 -3.32 -30.73 9.08
N ALA A 108 -2.03 -30.61 8.72
CA ALA A 108 -1.17 -31.76 8.48
C ALA A 108 -1.01 -32.64 9.73
N VAL A 109 -0.81 -32.02 10.89
CA VAL A 109 -0.73 -32.74 12.18
C VAL A 109 -2.06 -33.42 12.50
N PHE A 110 -3.19 -32.74 12.31
CA PHE A 110 -4.51 -33.33 12.53
C PHE A 110 -4.74 -34.56 11.63
N ASN A 111 -4.44 -34.44 10.33
CA ASN A 111 -4.55 -35.55 9.38
C ASN A 111 -3.60 -36.71 9.76
N GLY A 112 -2.39 -36.40 10.24
CA GLY A 112 -1.47 -37.41 10.75
C GLY A 112 -1.99 -38.15 11.98
N ILE A 113 -2.65 -37.44 12.91
CA ILE A 113 -3.28 -38.06 14.09
C ILE A 113 -4.43 -38.99 13.66
N VAL A 114 -5.29 -38.55 12.73
CA VAL A 114 -6.38 -39.39 12.20
C VAL A 114 -5.82 -40.68 11.57
N PHE A 115 -4.77 -40.57 10.75
CA PHE A 115 -4.09 -41.73 10.17
C PHE A 115 -3.54 -42.70 11.22
N LEU A 116 -2.94 -42.20 12.31
CA LEU A 116 -2.46 -43.05 13.40
C LEU A 116 -3.61 -43.75 14.14
N ILE A 117 -4.75 -43.08 14.34
CA ILE A 117 -5.94 -43.70 14.95
C ILE A 117 -6.47 -44.81 14.05
N GLU A 118 -6.59 -44.57 12.74
CA GLU A 118 -7.00 -45.59 11.77
C GLU A 118 -6.03 -46.78 11.74
N MET A 119 -4.73 -46.51 11.81
CA MET A 119 -3.70 -47.54 11.91
C MET A 119 -3.86 -48.40 13.17
N ILE A 120 -4.11 -47.79 14.34
CA ILE A 120 -4.33 -48.52 15.60
C ILE A 120 -5.61 -49.37 15.53
N ILE A 121 -6.70 -48.82 14.97
CA ILE A 121 -7.96 -49.55 14.79
C ILE A 121 -7.75 -50.74 13.85
N ASN A 122 -7.03 -50.55 12.74
CA ASN A 122 -6.75 -51.63 11.79
C ASN A 122 -5.84 -52.70 12.40
N PHE A 123 -4.83 -52.31 13.18
CA PHE A 123 -3.96 -53.24 13.90
C PHE A 123 -4.76 -54.11 14.89
N LYS A 124 -5.65 -53.50 15.67
CA LYS A 124 -6.50 -54.23 16.63
C LYS A 124 -7.59 -55.09 15.97
N ARG A 125 -7.96 -54.76 14.73
CA ARG A 125 -8.90 -55.53 13.90
C ARG A 125 -8.25 -56.82 13.35
N GLU A 126 -6.95 -56.79 13.07
CA GLU A 126 -6.17 -57.96 12.63
C GLU A 126 -6.12 -59.06 13.72
N ASP A 127 -6.04 -58.66 14.99
CA ASP A 127 -5.97 -59.56 16.15
C ASP A 127 -7.34 -60.17 16.56
N ASP A 128 -8.46 -59.73 15.95
CA ASP A 128 -9.80 -60.22 16.29
C ASP A 128 -10.10 -61.54 15.53
N PRO A 129 -10.29 -62.68 16.24
CA PRO A 129 -10.53 -63.97 15.61
C PRO A 129 -11.83 -64.02 14.79
N ALA A 130 -12.79 -63.12 15.03
CA ALA A 130 -13.98 -63.00 14.20
C ALA A 130 -13.67 -62.37 12.83
N VAL A 131 -12.68 -61.48 12.77
CA VAL A 131 -12.27 -60.80 11.53
C VAL A 131 -11.35 -61.69 10.70
N ALA A 132 -10.46 -62.46 11.33
CA ALA A 132 -9.61 -63.45 10.65
C ALA A 132 -10.44 -64.46 9.83
N LYS A 133 -11.59 -64.90 10.36
CA LYS A 133 -12.54 -65.78 9.65
C LYS A 133 -13.19 -65.10 8.44
N ILE A 134 -13.54 -63.82 8.55
CA ILE A 134 -14.15 -63.04 7.46
C ILE A 134 -13.11 -62.74 6.36
N VAL A 135 -11.84 -62.58 6.72
CA VAL A 135 -10.73 -62.39 5.77
C VAL A 135 -10.43 -63.67 5.00
N ASP A 136 -10.40 -64.84 5.67
CA ASP A 136 -10.25 -66.15 5.02
C ASP A 136 -11.44 -66.43 4.09
N GLU A 137 -12.68 -66.12 4.51
CA GLU A 137 -13.89 -66.31 3.69
C GLU A 137 -13.91 -65.41 2.44
N LYS A 138 -13.27 -64.25 2.48
CA LYS A 138 -13.19 -63.31 1.34
C LYS A 138 -11.97 -63.52 0.45
N ASN A 139 -11.04 -64.43 0.77
CA ASN A 139 -9.83 -64.68 -0.02
C ASN A 139 -9.78 -66.11 -0.60
N PRO A 140 -10.66 -66.46 -1.56
CA PRO A 140 -10.78 -67.82 -2.09
C PRO A 140 -9.63 -68.27 -3.02
N LEU A 141 -8.53 -67.52 -3.11
CA LEU A 141 -7.43 -67.79 -4.05
C LEU A 141 -6.15 -68.31 -3.37
N ARG A 142 -6.12 -68.41 -2.03
CA ARG A 142 -4.92 -68.84 -1.31
C ARG A 142 -4.65 -70.35 -1.41
N ASP A 143 -5.67 -71.12 -1.77
CA ASP A 143 -5.63 -72.59 -1.75
C ASP A 143 -5.00 -73.17 -3.04
N ASN A 144 -4.90 -72.36 -4.11
CA ASN A 144 -4.49 -72.84 -5.44
C ASN A 144 -2.99 -72.66 -5.72
N GLU A 145 -2.28 -71.82 -4.96
CA GLU A 145 -0.84 -71.55 -5.19
C GLU A 145 0.10 -72.51 -4.45
N THR A 146 -0.41 -73.29 -3.49
CA THR A 146 0.41 -74.23 -2.70
C THR A 146 0.53 -75.62 -3.33
N GLU A 147 -0.36 -76.00 -4.24
CA GLU A 147 -0.23 -77.27 -4.98
C GLU A 147 0.83 -77.20 -6.09
N ASP A 148 1.02 -76.04 -6.74
CA ASP A 148 1.89 -75.94 -7.93
C ASP A 148 3.40 -75.99 -7.59
N LYS A 149 3.79 -75.73 -6.33
CA LYS A 149 5.21 -75.73 -5.92
C LYS A 149 5.72 -77.03 -5.32
N ASN A 150 4.84 -77.97 -4.99
CA ASN A 150 5.22 -79.28 -4.45
C ASN A 150 5.32 -80.37 -5.51
N GLY A 151 4.85 -80.13 -6.75
CA GLY A 151 4.96 -81.07 -7.86
C GLY A 151 6.35 -81.20 -8.48
N ASP A 152 7.22 -80.21 -8.29
CA ASP A 152 8.51 -80.13 -8.99
C ASP A 152 9.71 -80.64 -8.17
N ALA A 153 9.50 -81.08 -6.92
CA ALA A 153 10.58 -81.47 -5.99
C ALA A 153 10.78 -82.99 -5.79
N GLU A 154 9.94 -83.85 -6.39
CA GLU A 154 9.98 -85.32 -6.20
C GLU A 154 10.51 -86.11 -7.43
N GLY A 155 11.34 -85.53 -8.29
CA GLY A 155 11.82 -86.23 -9.49
C GLY A 155 13.28 -86.01 -9.87
N VAL A 156 14.23 -86.65 -9.15
CA VAL A 156 15.51 -87.23 -9.66
C VAL A 156 15.98 -88.34 -8.72
#